data_AF-A0A0R3M5K2-F1
#
_entry.id   AF-A0A0R3M5K2-F1
#
_cell.length_a   1.000
_cell.length_b   1.000
_cell.length_c   1.000
_cell.angle_alpha   90.00
_cell.angle_beta   90.00
_cell.angle_gamma   90.00
#
_symmetry.space_group_name_H-M   'P 1'
#
loop_
_entity.id
_entity.type
_entity.pdbx_description
1 polymer ?
#
loop_
_entity_poly.entity_id
_entity_poly.type
_entity_poly.pdbx_seq_one_letter_code
_entity_poly.pdbx_strand_id
1 'polypeptide(L)'
;MPAEPVASAFGAFAKCDQITANVGYRDVSTGQVVASIEIPAQVIERAVLENASVEITLLSDGEIASAVTGSACDCFSAKTSVSVDHLVDAFVSNNNLHKEEATETELRTLLGRLQKSVQAVERTIRLIEGTAK
;
A
#
# COMPACT_ATOMS: atom_id res chain seq x y z
N MET A 1 -47.22 -14.99 -17.96
CA MET A 1 -47.33 -14.30 -16.66
C MET A 1 -46.11 -13.44 -16.48
N PRO A 2 -46.24 -12.11 -16.27
CA PRO A 2 -45.08 -11.27 -16.05
C PRO A 2 -44.58 -11.49 -14.61
N ALA A 3 -43.28 -11.73 -14.47
CA ALA A 3 -42.62 -11.89 -13.17
C ALA A 3 -42.63 -10.54 -12.44
N GLU A 4 -43.16 -10.53 -11.22
CA GLU A 4 -43.16 -9.35 -10.37
C GLU A 4 -41.73 -8.93 -10.00
N PRO A 5 -41.42 -7.63 -9.94
CA PRO A 5 -40.16 -7.16 -9.42
C PRO A 5 -40.12 -7.43 -7.90
N VAL A 6 -39.30 -8.39 -7.49
CA VAL A 6 -39.01 -8.65 -6.08
C VAL A 6 -38.31 -7.41 -5.53
N ALA A 7 -39.08 -6.60 -4.78
CA ALA A 7 -38.54 -5.49 -4.02
C ALA A 7 -37.59 -6.05 -2.95
N SER A 8 -36.29 -5.92 -3.20
CA SER A 8 -35.25 -6.23 -2.21
C SER A 8 -35.34 -5.21 -1.08
N ALA A 9 -36.08 -5.55 -0.03
CA ALA A 9 -36.04 -4.82 1.23
C ALA A 9 -34.69 -5.13 1.90
N PHE A 10 -33.70 -4.27 1.67
CA PHE A 10 -32.40 -4.35 2.33
C PHE A 10 -32.53 -3.97 3.81
N GLY A 11 -32.00 -4.82 4.68
CA GLY A 11 -32.31 -4.86 6.11
C GLY A 11 -31.58 -3.83 6.98
N ALA A 12 -32.30 -3.38 8.01
CA ALA A 12 -32.00 -2.81 9.33
C ALA A 12 -30.59 -2.42 9.84
N PHE A 13 -29.49 -2.54 9.09
CA PHE A 13 -28.14 -2.23 9.58
C PHE A 13 -27.54 -0.93 9.00
N ALA A 14 -28.20 -0.29 8.04
CA ALA A 14 -27.83 1.04 7.57
C ALA A 14 -28.21 2.10 8.60
N LYS A 15 -27.36 2.33 9.60
CA LYS A 15 -27.28 3.65 10.21
C LYS A 15 -26.73 4.59 9.13
N CYS A 16 -27.46 5.69 8.86
CA CYS A 16 -26.96 6.79 8.03
C CYS A 16 -25.53 7.14 8.45
N ASP A 17 -24.66 7.36 7.47
CA ASP A 17 -23.26 7.79 7.57
C ASP A 17 -22.19 6.69 7.63
N GLN A 18 -22.56 5.40 7.57
CA GLN A 18 -21.58 4.30 7.56
C GLN A 18 -21.45 3.67 6.17
N ILE A 19 -20.23 3.71 5.58
CA ILE A 19 -19.94 3.06 4.29
C ILE A 19 -20.16 1.54 4.47
N THR A 20 -21.08 0.97 3.70
CA THR A 20 -21.35 -0.47 3.65
C THR A 20 -20.94 -1.04 2.29
N ALA A 21 -20.53 -2.30 2.29
CA ALA A 21 -20.24 -3.05 1.07
C ALA A 21 -21.20 -4.23 0.95
N ASN A 22 -21.64 -4.49 -0.28
CA ASN A 22 -22.50 -5.62 -0.61
C ASN A 22 -21.63 -6.82 -0.99
N VAL A 23 -21.75 -7.91 -0.22
CA VAL A 23 -21.05 -9.18 -0.48
C VAL A 23 -22.08 -10.26 -0.74
N GLY A 24 -21.90 -11.04 -1.80
CA GLY A 24 -22.90 -12.01 -2.20
C GLY A 24 -22.44 -12.98 -3.27
N TYR A 25 -23.33 -13.93 -3.59
CA TYR A 25 -23.17 -14.90 -4.65
C TYR A 25 -23.93 -14.44 -5.89
N ARG A 26 -23.26 -14.54 -7.04
CA ARG A 26 -23.84 -14.25 -8.35
C ARG A 26 -23.77 -15.50 -9.21
N ASP A 27 -24.86 -15.83 -9.89
CA ASP A 27 -24.86 -16.85 -10.93
C ASP A 27 -24.02 -16.33 -12.11
N VAL A 28 -22.96 -17.05 -12.45
CA VAL A 28 -22.01 -16.67 -13.51
C VAL A 28 -22.66 -16.70 -14.89
N SER A 29 -23.66 -17.56 -15.10
CA SER A 29 -24.32 -17.75 -16.39
C SER A 29 -25.38 -16.70 -16.70
N THR A 30 -26.16 -16.32 -15.68
CA THR A 30 -27.25 -15.33 -15.82
C THR A 30 -26.86 -13.94 -15.35
N GLY A 31 -25.79 -13.83 -14.58
CA GLY A 31 -25.39 -12.59 -13.94
C GLY A 31 -26.39 -12.13 -12.86
N GLN A 32 -27.30 -12.98 -12.41
CA GLN A 32 -28.24 -12.64 -11.35
C GLN A 32 -27.60 -12.84 -9.97
N VAL A 33 -27.84 -11.91 -9.05
CA VAL A 33 -27.44 -12.07 -7.64
C VAL A 33 -28.37 -13.09 -7.00
N VAL A 34 -27.80 -14.20 -6.53
CA VAL A 34 -28.52 -15.31 -5.89
C VAL A 34 -28.74 -15.01 -4.42
N ALA A 35 -27.77 -14.37 -3.77
CA ALA A 35 -27.86 -13.92 -2.40
C ALA A 35 -26.85 -12.79 -2.16
N SER A 36 -27.20 -11.79 -1.35
CA SER A 36 -26.28 -10.74 -0.92
C SER A 36 -26.57 -10.31 0.52
N ILE A 37 -25.52 -9.94 1.23
CA ILE A 37 -25.58 -9.32 2.55
C ILE A 37 -24.86 -7.98 2.52
N GLU A 38 -25.36 -7.05 3.32
CA GLU A 38 -24.69 -5.77 3.58
C GLU A 38 -23.76 -5.94 4.78
N ILE A 39 -22.49 -5.57 4.60
CA ILE A 39 -21.47 -5.61 5.65
C ILE A 39 -20.89 -4.20 5.79
N PRO A 40 -20.72 -3.67 7.02
CA PRO A 40 -20.00 -2.43 7.23
C PRO A 40 -18.58 -2.52 6.66
N ALA A 41 -18.16 -1.52 5.89
CA ALA A 41 -16.85 -1.50 5.24
C ALA A 41 -15.72 -1.65 6.26
N GLN A 42 -15.88 -1.10 7.46
CA GLN A 42 -14.87 -1.18 8.52
C GLN A 42 -14.58 -2.63 8.96
N VAL A 43 -15.58 -3.52 8.89
CA VAL A 43 -15.41 -4.94 9.22
C VAL A 43 -14.58 -5.64 8.16
N ILE A 44 -14.84 -5.32 6.89
CA ILE A 44 -14.09 -5.86 5.75
C ILE A 44 -12.66 -5.31 5.76
N GLU A 45 -12.50 -3.99 5.90
CA GLU A 45 -11.19 -3.32 5.97
C GLU A 45 -10.33 -3.90 7.09
N ARG A 46 -10.90 -4.07 8.28
CA ARG A 46 -10.19 -4.67 9.41
C ARG A 46 -9.78 -6.11 9.14
N ALA A 47 -10.68 -6.92 8.61
CA ALA A 47 -10.37 -8.31 8.27
C ALA A 47 -9.30 -8.42 7.16
N VAL A 48 -9.32 -7.50 6.18
CA VAL A 48 -8.29 -7.42 5.13
C VAL A 48 -6.96 -6.97 5.72
N LEU A 49 -6.95 -5.91 6.54
CA LEU A 49 -5.75 -5.39 7.19
C LEU A 49 -5.11 -6.40 8.15
N GLU A 50 -5.91 -7.16 8.91
CA GLU A 50 -5.41 -8.22 9.81
C GLU A 50 -4.69 -9.35 9.05
N ASN A 51 -4.99 -9.53 7.76
CA ASN A 51 -4.38 -10.56 6.91
C ASN A 51 -3.46 -10.00 5.82
N ALA A 52 -3.24 -8.68 5.79
CA ALA A 52 -2.37 -8.02 4.84
C ALA A 52 -0.98 -7.85 5.46
N SER A 53 0.04 -8.31 4.75
CA SER A 53 1.45 -8.09 5.08
C SER A 53 2.07 -7.21 4.01
N VAL A 54 2.69 -6.09 4.41
CA VAL A 54 3.39 -5.21 3.49
C VAL A 54 4.87 -5.60 3.46
N GLU A 55 5.36 -5.99 2.29
CA GLU A 55 6.78 -6.22 2.05
C GLU A 55 7.37 -4.96 1.42
N ILE A 56 8.46 -4.45 2.01
CA ILE A 56 9.21 -3.31 1.50
C ILE A 56 10.62 -3.79 1.15
N THR A 57 11.02 -3.58 -0.11
CA THR A 57 12.30 -4.03 -0.64
C THR A 57 13.05 -2.87 -1.27
N LEU A 58 14.34 -2.71 -0.93
CA LEU A 58 15.26 -1.82 -1.65
C LEU A 58 15.84 -2.57 -2.84
N LEU A 59 15.60 -2.06 -4.04
CA LEU A 59 16.11 -2.58 -5.31
C LEU A 59 17.55 -2.09 -5.55
N SER A 60 18.26 -2.80 -6.44
CA SER A 60 19.67 -2.54 -6.73
C SER A 60 19.95 -1.18 -7.40
N ASP A 61 18.93 -0.58 -8.00
CA ASP A 61 18.96 0.75 -8.63
C ASP A 61 18.62 1.89 -7.65
N GLY A 62 18.31 1.58 -6.38
CA GLY A 62 17.94 2.58 -5.38
C GLY A 62 16.45 2.87 -5.30
N GLU A 63 15.60 2.11 -5.99
CA GLU A 63 14.15 2.17 -5.82
C GLU A 63 13.69 1.39 -4.57
N ILE A 64 12.77 1.96 -3.80
CA ILE A 64 12.07 1.27 -2.73
C ILE A 64 10.73 0.80 -3.27
N ALA A 65 10.58 -0.50 -3.45
CA ALA A 65 9.33 -1.13 -3.85
C ALA A 65 8.55 -1.58 -2.61
N SER A 66 7.25 -1.34 -2.61
CA SER A 66 6.29 -1.87 -1.64
C SER A 66 5.31 -2.78 -2.36
N ALA A 67 5.05 -3.93 -1.77
CA ALA A 67 4.02 -4.86 -2.21
C ALA A 67 3.16 -5.28 -1.02
N VAL A 68 1.84 -5.28 -1.19
CA VAL A 68 0.92 -5.87 -0.23
C VAL A 68 0.75 -7.35 -0.59
N THR A 69 1.10 -8.22 0.34
CA THR A 69 0.92 -9.67 0.25
C THR A 69 -0.24 -10.05 1.17
N GLY A 70 -1.26 -10.72 0.63
CA GLY A 70 -2.43 -11.14 1.40
C GLY A 70 -2.96 -12.46 0.89
N SER A 71 -3.32 -13.35 1.81
CA SER A 71 -3.84 -14.70 1.52
C SER A 71 -5.19 -14.70 0.79
N ALA A 72 -5.88 -13.55 0.72
CA ALA A 72 -7.25 -13.45 0.24
C ALA A 72 -7.41 -13.16 -1.26
N CYS A 73 -6.37 -12.77 -2.00
CA CYS A 73 -6.46 -12.61 -3.46
C CYS A 73 -5.07 -12.40 -4.08
N ASP A 74 -4.71 -13.21 -5.07
CA ASP A 74 -3.64 -12.93 -6.05
C ASP A 74 -3.90 -11.64 -6.88
N CYS A 75 -4.97 -10.93 -6.58
CA CYS A 75 -5.54 -9.82 -7.33
C CYS A 75 -5.04 -8.45 -6.87
N PHE A 76 -4.38 -8.36 -5.71
CA PHE A 76 -3.91 -7.11 -5.11
C PHE A 76 -2.39 -7.05 -4.99
N SER A 77 -1.67 -7.28 -6.11
CA SER A 77 -0.27 -6.86 -6.21
C SER A 77 -0.23 -5.38 -6.61
N ALA A 78 -0.61 -4.50 -5.69
CA ALA A 78 -0.33 -3.07 -5.86
C ALA A 78 1.17 -2.86 -5.58
N LYS A 79 1.97 -2.91 -6.65
CA LYS A 79 3.40 -2.59 -6.57
C LYS A 79 3.57 -1.10 -6.78
N THR A 80 3.89 -0.39 -5.71
CA THR A 80 4.31 1.02 -5.79
C THR A 80 5.82 1.06 -5.57
N SER A 81 6.54 1.80 -6.41
CA SER A 81 7.95 2.12 -6.15
C SER A 81 8.15 3.62 -5.98
N VAL A 82 9.15 3.97 -5.18
CA VAL A 82 9.60 5.34 -4.99
C VAL A 82 11.11 5.33 -4.85
N SER A 83 11.78 6.29 -5.49
CA SER A 83 13.23 6.41 -5.42
C SER A 83 13.68 6.94 -4.06
N VAL A 84 14.87 6.51 -3.59
CA VAL A 84 15.45 7.01 -2.33
C VAL A 84 15.68 8.52 -2.38
N ASP A 85 16.10 9.05 -3.53
CA ASP A 85 16.27 10.49 -3.76
C ASP A 85 14.94 11.25 -3.60
N HIS A 86 13.84 10.74 -4.17
CA HIS A 86 12.53 11.37 -4.00
C HIS A 86 12.09 11.39 -2.53
N LEU A 87 12.35 10.33 -1.76
CA LEU A 87 12.04 10.32 -0.32
C LEU A 87 12.87 11.34 0.46
N VAL A 88 14.16 11.47 0.12
CA VAL A 88 15.05 12.46 0.75
C VAL A 88 14.58 13.88 0.41
N ASP A 89 14.31 14.16 -0.86
CA ASP A 89 13.82 15.46 -1.34
C ASP A 89 12.48 15.82 -0.70
N ALA A 90 11.55 14.85 -0.63
CA ALA A 90 10.27 15.05 0.03
C ALA A 90 10.45 15.38 1.52
N PHE A 91 11.35 14.71 2.22
CA PHE A 91 11.62 14.97 3.64
C PHE A 91 12.21 16.37 3.87
N VAL A 92 13.22 16.76 3.07
CA VAL A 92 13.88 18.07 3.22
C VAL A 92 13.08 19.23 2.61
N SER A 93 11.94 18.94 1.97
CA SER A 93 11.03 19.99 1.52
C SER A 93 10.55 20.84 2.69
N ASN A 94 10.46 22.15 2.50
CA ASN A 94 10.18 23.12 3.56
C ASN A 94 8.87 22.81 4.32
N ASN A 95 7.87 22.28 3.63
CA ASN A 95 6.59 21.91 4.21
C ASN A 95 6.67 20.70 5.16
N ASN A 96 7.56 19.75 4.88
CA ASN A 96 7.71 18.55 5.71
C ASN A 96 8.70 18.78 6.85
N LEU A 97 9.78 19.53 6.62
CA LEU A 97 10.68 19.94 7.70
C LEU A 97 9.95 20.69 8.81
N HIS A 98 8.99 21.55 8.45
CA HIS A 98 8.17 22.27 9.42
C HIS A 98 7.19 21.35 10.17
N LYS A 99 6.65 20.32 9.50
CA LYS A 99 5.72 19.35 10.11
C LYS A 99 6.42 18.37 11.04
N GLU A 100 7.61 17.93 10.68
CA GLU A 100 8.43 17.00 11.47
C GLU A 100 9.25 17.72 12.55
N GLU A 101 9.17 19.05 12.63
CA GLU A 101 9.95 19.89 13.55
C GLU A 101 11.46 19.59 13.53
N ALA A 102 11.97 19.20 12.35
CA ALA A 102 13.32 18.67 12.22
C ALA A 102 14.37 19.73 12.57
N THR A 103 15.29 19.37 13.46
CA THR A 103 16.38 20.24 13.92
C THR A 103 17.58 20.20 12.97
N GLU A 104 18.38 21.26 12.96
CA GLU A 104 19.64 21.32 12.20
C GLU A 104 20.59 20.16 12.56
N THR A 105 20.59 19.73 13.82
CA THR A 105 21.37 18.59 14.31
C THR A 105 20.93 17.26 13.72
N GLU A 106 19.62 17.05 13.56
CA GLU A 106 19.07 15.85 12.92
C GLU A 106 19.38 15.84 11.42
N LEU A 107 19.29 16.98 10.75
CA LEU A 107 19.67 17.11 9.34
C LEU A 107 21.16 16.84 9.11
N ARG A 108 22.04 17.31 10.00
CA ARG A 108 23.47 16.95 9.95
C ARG A 108 23.69 15.45 10.15
N THR A 109 22.93 14.83 11.04
CA THR A 109 22.98 13.39 11.28
C THR A 109 22.52 12.60 10.06
N LEU A 110 21.43 13.03 9.42
CA LEU A 110 20.94 12.46 8.16
C LEU A 110 21.99 12.58 7.05
N LEU A 111 22.57 13.76 6.87
CA LEU A 111 23.64 13.99 5.88
C LEU A 111 24.82 13.02 6.10
N GLY A 112 25.28 12.87 7.34
CA GLY A 112 26.36 11.94 7.68
C GLY A 112 26.01 10.48 7.38
N ARG A 113 24.74 10.08 7.52
CA ARG A 113 24.26 8.74 7.15
C ARG A 113 24.25 8.55 5.63
N LEU A 114 23.73 9.53 4.88
CA LEU A 114 23.69 9.47 3.41
C LEU A 114 25.11 9.39 2.82
N GLN A 115 26.06 10.17 3.34
CA GLN A 115 27.47 10.11 2.93
C GLN A 115 28.10 8.74 3.19
N LYS A 116 27.78 8.08 4.33
CA LYS A 116 28.24 6.71 4.59
C LYS A 116 27.67 5.70 3.60
N SER A 117 26.39 5.85 3.22
CA SER A 117 25.77 5.01 2.20
C SER A 117 26.44 5.18 0.84
N VAL A 118 26.73 6.42 0.42
CA VAL A 118 27.49 6.71 -0.81
C VAL A 118 28.85 6.00 -0.79
N GLN A 119 29.61 6.15 0.31
CA GLN A 119 30.91 5.48 0.45
C GLN A 119 30.81 3.94 0.43
N ALA A 120 29.70 3.36 0.91
CA ALA A 120 29.49 1.92 0.83
C ALA A 120 29.26 1.47 -0.62
N VAL A 121 28.43 2.18 -1.37
CA VAL A 121 28.18 1.89 -2.80
C VAL A 121 29.45 2.05 -3.62
N GLU A 122 30.19 3.15 -3.44
CA GLU A 122 31.46 3.38 -4.13
C GLU A 122 32.49 2.28 -3.87
N ARG A 123 32.61 1.81 -2.62
CA ARG A 123 33.51 0.69 -2.28
C ARG A 123 33.11 -0.59 -3.02
N THR A 124 31.81 -0.90 -3.08
CA THR A 124 31.32 -2.08 -3.78
C THR A 124 31.55 -1.98 -5.28
N ILE A 125 31.34 -0.81 -5.90
CA ILE A 125 31.64 -0.58 -7.33
C ILE A 125 33.12 -0.85 -7.61
N ARG A 126 34.03 -0.27 -6.82
CA ARG A 126 35.48 -0.50 -6.97
C ARG A 126 35.86 -1.97 -6.82
N LEU A 127 35.20 -2.69 -5.90
CA LEU A 127 35.44 -4.13 -5.72
C LEU A 127 35.02 -4.92 -6.97
N ILE A 128 33.86 -4.61 -7.56
CA ILE A 128 33.35 -5.26 -8.78
C ILE A 128 34.27 -4.95 -9.99
N GLU A 129 34.73 -3.71 -10.12
CA GLU A 129 35.67 -3.32 -11.19
C GLU A 129 37.04 -3.99 -11.04
N GLY A 130 37.49 -4.21 -9.80
CA GLY A 130 38.77 -4.85 -9.50
C GLY A 130 38.78 -6.37 -9.71
N THR A 131 37.63 -7.05 -9.62
CA THR A 131 37.51 -8.50 -9.85
C THR A 131 37.31 -8.88 -11.32
N ALA A 132 37.04 -7.91 -12.20
CA ALA A 132 36.85 -8.11 -13.63
C ALA A 132 38.17 -8.08 -14.45
N LYS A 133 39.33 -8.11 -13.79
CA LYS A 133 40.67 -7.98 -14.38
C LYS A 133 41.53 -9.20 -14.04
#